data_AF-A0A7S6W322-F1
#
_entry.id   AF-A0A7S6W322-F1
#
_cell.length_a   1.000
_cell.length_b   1.000
_cell.length_c   1.000
_cell.angle_alpha   90.00
_cell.angle_beta   90.00
_cell.angle_gamma   90.00
#
_symmetry.space_group_name_H-M   'P 1'
#
loop_
_entity.id
_entity.type
_entity.pdbx_description
1 polymer ?
#
loop_
_entity_poly.entity_id
_entity_poly.type
_entity_poly.pdbx_seq_one_letter_code
_entity_poly.pdbx_strand_id
1 'polypeptide(L)'
;MLKPVLDKLDQLDAIILELERLMVSMKNDELLEYHRRTINLEIASSIAEILDAKAIIYALHPELIPITSSVNHTFYKNYVKKNIPVKNWDTSNIDRAIQLQKIFAPSTDDAQLSLF
;
A
#
# COMPACT_ATOMS: atom_id res chain seq x y z
N MET A 1 5.69 -20.31 7.06
CA MET A 1 6.37 -19.39 6.12
C MET A 1 5.99 -17.92 6.34
N LEU A 2 5.54 -17.50 7.54
CA LEU A 2 5.14 -16.10 7.81
C LEU A 2 6.32 -15.16 8.04
N LYS A 3 7.41 -15.67 8.62
CA LYS A 3 8.59 -14.86 9.00
C LYS A 3 9.18 -14.04 7.83
N PRO A 4 9.40 -14.60 6.62
CA PRO A 4 9.91 -13.81 5.50
C PRO A 4 8.99 -12.66 5.07
N VAL A 5 7.67 -12.78 5.22
CA VAL A 5 6.71 -11.72 4.84
C VAL A 5 6.67 -10.62 5.90
N LEU A 6 6.75 -10.99 7.18
CA LEU A 6 6.91 -10.03 8.28
C LEU A 6 8.19 -9.21 8.12
N ASP A 7 9.31 -9.86 7.78
CA ASP A 7 10.57 -9.18 7.48
C ASP A 7 10.43 -8.16 6.33
N LYS A 8 9.52 -8.41 5.36
CA LYS A 8 9.23 -7.44 4.28
C LYS A 8 8.36 -6.28 4.75
N LEU A 9 7.36 -6.53 5.60
CA LEU A 9 6.57 -5.45 6.19
C LEU A 9 7.45 -4.52 7.05
N ASP A 10 8.35 -5.10 7.85
CA ASP A 10 9.31 -4.35 8.66
C ASP A 10 10.27 -3.52 7.78
N GLN A 11 10.71 -4.05 6.64
CA GLN A 11 11.52 -3.31 5.67
C GLN A 11 10.76 -2.12 5.07
N LEU A 12 9.47 -2.29 4.72
CA LEU A 12 8.65 -1.20 4.21
C LEU A 12 8.45 -0.11 5.28
N ASP A 13 8.23 -0.51 6.54
CA ASP A 13 8.13 0.43 7.67
C ASP A 13 9.41 1.21 7.92
N ALA A 14 10.57 0.54 7.81
CA ALA A 14 11.86 1.20 7.91
C ALA A 14 12.06 2.24 6.80
N ILE A 15 11.67 1.93 5.56
CA ILE A 15 11.77 2.88 4.43
C ILE A 15 10.86 4.08 4.65
N ILE A 16 9.60 3.87 5.07
CA ILE A 16 8.68 4.99 5.39
C ILE A 16 9.32 5.91 6.42
N LEU A 17 9.87 5.35 7.50
CA LEU A 17 10.51 6.11 8.56
C LEU A 17 11.72 6.92 8.07
N GLU A 18 12.53 6.36 7.16
CA GLU A 18 13.65 7.08 6.55
C GLU A 18 13.18 8.24 5.66
N LEU A 19 12.12 8.04 4.88
CA LEU A 19 11.52 9.09 4.05
C LEU A 19 10.92 10.22 4.90
N GLU A 20 10.21 9.89 5.99
CA GLU A 20 9.70 10.88 6.94
C GLU A 20 10.82 11.67 7.60
N ARG A 21 11.90 10.98 8.01
CA ARG A 21 13.10 11.63 8.58
C ARG A 21 13.75 12.57 7.57
N LEU A 22 13.83 12.18 6.30
CA LEU A 22 14.35 13.03 5.23
C LEU A 22 13.51 14.31 5.06
N MET A 23 12.18 14.19 5.04
CA MET A 23 11.28 15.36 4.99
C MET A 23 11.50 16.32 6.16
N VAL A 24 11.74 15.78 7.36
CA VAL A 24 12.03 16.59 8.56
C VAL A 24 13.41 17.23 8.49
N SER A 25 14.44 16.51 8.04
CA SER A 25 15.81 17.04 7.97
C SER A 25 15.94 18.19 6.97
N MET A 26 15.16 18.18 5.89
CA MET A 26 15.13 19.26 4.89
C MET A 26 14.36 20.51 5.36
N LYS A 27 13.70 20.47 6.53
CA LYS A 27 12.85 21.59 6.99
C LYS A 27 13.59 22.91 7.04
N ASN A 28 14.86 22.89 7.45
CA ASN A 28 15.67 24.08 7.68
C ASN A 28 16.84 24.21 6.68
N ASP A 29 16.82 23.49 5.56
CA ASP A 29 17.85 23.59 4.54
C ASP A 29 17.60 24.83 3.66
N GLU A 30 18.49 25.82 3.75
CA GLU A 30 18.41 27.10 3.04
C GLU A 30 18.43 26.93 1.52
N LEU A 31 19.13 25.92 0.99
CA LEU A 31 19.20 25.68 -0.45
C LEU A 31 17.90 25.09 -1.01
N LEU A 32 17.13 24.42 -0.16
CA LEU A 32 15.90 23.74 -0.56
C LEU A 32 14.63 24.56 -0.28
N GLU A 33 14.72 25.69 0.43
CA GLU A 33 13.57 26.45 0.93
C GLU A 33 12.47 26.68 -0.12
N TYR A 34 12.85 27.12 -1.32
CA TYR A 34 11.93 27.43 -2.42
C TYR A 34 11.18 26.22 -2.99
N HIS A 35 11.81 25.03 -2.98
CA HIS A 35 11.25 23.81 -3.58
C HIS A 35 10.84 22.76 -2.54
N ARG A 36 11.12 22.99 -1.25
CA ARG A 36 10.89 22.05 -0.14
C ARG A 36 9.48 21.49 -0.14
N ARG A 37 8.47 22.32 -0.39
CA ARG A 37 7.07 21.87 -0.44
C ARG A 37 6.85 20.83 -1.52
N THR A 38 7.34 21.09 -2.74
CA THR A 38 7.22 20.17 -3.87
C THR A 38 7.98 18.88 -3.59
N ILE A 39 9.22 18.97 -3.09
CA ILE A 39 10.02 17.79 -2.72
C ILE A 39 9.29 16.94 -1.68
N ASN A 40 8.73 17.57 -0.64
CA ASN A 40 7.98 16.87 0.40
C ASN A 40 6.70 16.21 -0.15
N LEU A 41 6.05 16.80 -1.17
CA LEU A 41 4.90 16.17 -1.82
C LEU A 41 5.31 14.94 -2.62
N GLU A 42 6.43 14.98 -3.34
CA GLU A 42 6.95 13.81 -4.07
C GLU A 42 7.36 12.68 -3.10
N ILE A 43 7.97 13.01 -1.96
CA ILE A 43 8.29 12.03 -0.92
C ILE A 43 7.01 11.47 -0.30
N ALA A 44 6.03 12.31 0.02
CA ALA A 44 4.75 11.85 0.56
C ALA A 44 4.00 10.94 -0.43
N SER A 45 4.08 11.23 -1.73
CA SER A 45 3.56 10.37 -2.80
C SER A 45 4.25 9.00 -2.77
N SER A 46 5.57 8.98 -2.63
CA SER A 46 6.34 7.73 -2.51
C SER A 46 5.95 6.92 -1.26
N ILE A 47 5.71 7.58 -0.12
CA ILE A 47 5.20 6.94 1.09
C ILE A 47 3.81 6.34 0.84
N ALA A 48 2.93 7.04 0.13
CA ALA A 48 1.60 6.53 -0.21
C ALA A 48 1.67 5.25 -1.05
N GLU A 49 2.55 5.18 -2.05
CA GLU A 49 2.78 3.97 -2.85
C GLU A 49 3.30 2.80 -2.00
N ILE A 50 4.15 3.06 -1.01
CA ILE A 50 4.61 2.02 -0.06
C ILE A 50 3.46 1.54 0.83
N LEU A 51 2.61 2.45 1.30
CA LEU A 51 1.42 2.10 2.08
C LEU A 51 0.42 1.27 1.25
N ASP A 52 0.28 1.57 -0.04
CA ASP A 52 -0.51 0.77 -0.98
C ASP A 52 0.04 -0.65 -1.12
N ALA A 53 1.35 -0.80 -1.24
CA ALA A 53 1.99 -2.12 -1.24
C ALA A 53 1.69 -2.89 0.06
N LYS A 54 1.75 -2.24 1.23
CA LYS A 54 1.35 -2.88 2.51
C LYS A 54 -0.12 -3.27 2.53
N ALA A 55 -1.01 -2.42 2.02
CA ALA A 55 -2.43 -2.69 1.95
C ALA A 55 -2.74 -3.92 1.10
N ILE A 56 -2.03 -4.11 -0.03
CA ILE A 56 -2.11 -5.32 -0.86
C ILE A 56 -1.69 -6.56 -0.05
N ILE A 57 -0.55 -6.49 0.65
CA ILE A 57 -0.07 -7.61 1.48
C ILE A 57 -1.11 -7.99 2.53
N TYR A 58 -1.68 -7.03 3.26
CA TYR A 58 -2.71 -7.29 4.27
C TYR A 58 -4.04 -7.78 3.69
N ALA A 59 -4.40 -7.36 2.47
CA ALA A 59 -5.59 -7.86 1.79
C ALA A 59 -5.44 -9.35 1.41
N LEU A 60 -4.23 -9.76 1.01
CA LEU A 60 -3.88 -11.14 0.65
C LEU A 60 -3.62 -12.03 1.88
N HIS A 61 -3.02 -11.47 2.93
CA HIS A 61 -2.55 -12.16 4.12
C HIS A 61 -3.08 -11.48 5.40
N PRO A 62 -4.40 -11.58 5.67
CA PRO A 62 -5.02 -10.95 6.83
C PRO A 62 -4.48 -11.43 8.18
N GLU A 63 -3.91 -12.63 8.22
CA GLU A 63 -3.25 -13.21 9.39
C GLU A 63 -2.04 -12.40 9.89
N LEU A 64 -1.51 -11.49 9.05
CA LEU A 64 -0.42 -10.59 9.41
C LEU A 64 -0.90 -9.34 10.16
N ILE A 65 -2.20 -9.08 10.21
CA ILE A 65 -2.76 -7.93 10.93
C ILE A 65 -2.72 -8.21 12.43
N PRO A 66 -2.08 -7.36 13.26
CA PRO A 66 -2.08 -7.53 14.71
C PRO A 66 -3.50 -7.53 15.28
N ILE A 67 -3.77 -8.42 16.24
CA ILE A 67 -5.08 -8.52 16.92
C ILE A 67 -5.46 -7.20 17.63
N THR A 68 -4.46 -6.39 17.98
CA THR A 68 -4.64 -5.08 18.64
C THR A 68 -4.87 -3.92 17.66
N SER A 69 -4.85 -4.17 16.35
CA SER A 69 -5.02 -3.14 15.32
C SER A 69 -6.46 -2.66 15.25
N SER A 70 -6.66 -1.34 15.16
CA SER A 70 -7.96 -0.73 14.84
C SER A 70 -8.36 -0.94 13.37
N VAL A 71 -7.37 -1.27 12.52
CA VAL A 71 -7.57 -1.54 11.10
C VAL A 71 -7.56 -3.05 10.86
N ASN A 72 -8.63 -3.57 10.27
CA ASN A 72 -8.83 -5.01 10.04
C ASN A 72 -8.82 -5.36 8.54
N HIS A 73 -8.95 -6.66 8.24
CA HIS A 73 -8.92 -7.17 6.86
C HIS A 73 -9.94 -6.51 5.94
N THR A 74 -11.16 -6.26 6.41
CA THR A 74 -12.24 -5.66 5.62
C THR A 74 -11.87 -4.28 5.12
N PHE A 75 -11.20 -3.47 5.95
CA PHE A 75 -10.73 -2.15 5.55
C PHE A 75 -9.73 -2.25 4.39
N TYR A 76 -8.67 -3.03 4.53
CA TYR A 76 -7.63 -3.16 3.50
C TYR A 76 -8.18 -3.72 2.20
N LYS A 77 -9.07 -4.73 2.29
CA LYS A 77 -9.74 -5.29 1.12
C LYS A 77 -10.52 -4.23 0.34
N ASN A 78 -11.30 -3.40 1.05
CA ASN A 78 -12.08 -2.32 0.43
C ASN A 78 -11.17 -1.22 -0.14
N TYR A 79 -10.11 -0.86 0.58
CA TYR A 79 -9.13 0.11 0.13
C TYR A 79 -8.46 -0.32 -1.19
N VAL A 80 -7.93 -1.55 -1.23
CA VAL A 80 -7.25 -2.07 -2.43
C VAL A 80 -8.22 -2.16 -3.61
N LYS A 81 -9.45 -2.69 -3.38
CA LYS A 81 -10.50 -2.74 -4.41
C LYS A 81 -10.78 -1.38 -5.06
N LYS A 82 -10.82 -0.32 -4.25
CA LYS A 82 -11.21 1.03 -4.72
C LYS A 82 -10.05 1.78 -5.37
N ASN A 83 -8.84 1.64 -4.83
CA ASN A 83 -7.74 2.56 -5.14
C ASN A 83 -6.62 1.93 -5.98
N ILE A 84 -6.46 0.60 -5.97
CA ILE A 84 -5.29 -0.06 -6.55
C ILE A 84 -5.68 -0.81 -7.83
N PRO A 85 -5.14 -0.42 -9.01
CA PRO A 85 -5.47 -1.07 -10.27
C PRO A 85 -4.99 -2.52 -10.32
N VAL A 86 -5.93 -3.47 -10.46
CA VAL A 86 -5.63 -4.92 -10.54
C VAL A 86 -4.96 -5.35 -11.84
N LYS A 87 -4.96 -4.50 -12.88
CA LYS A 87 -4.42 -4.82 -14.22
C LYS A 87 -2.90 -5.06 -14.26
N ASN A 88 -2.18 -4.60 -13.24
CA ASN A 88 -0.72 -4.75 -13.15
C ASN A 88 -0.29 -5.95 -12.28
N TRP A 89 -1.25 -6.77 -11.84
CA TRP A 89 -0.97 -7.85 -10.90
C TRP A 89 -0.47 -9.08 -11.64
N ASP A 90 0.51 -9.77 -11.06
CA ASP A 90 1.03 -11.01 -11.63
C ASP A 90 0.03 -12.16 -11.44
N THR A 91 -0.68 -12.50 -12.51
CA THR A 91 -1.64 -13.62 -12.56
C THR A 91 -1.06 -14.87 -13.21
N SER A 92 0.26 -14.96 -13.38
CA SER A 92 0.92 -16.12 -14.01
C SER A 92 0.68 -17.43 -13.26
N ASN A 93 0.40 -17.35 -11.96
CA ASN A 93 0.00 -18.48 -11.13
C ASN A 93 -1.55 -18.54 -11.02
N ILE A 94 -2.14 -19.60 -11.55
CA ILE A 94 -3.60 -19.81 -11.63
C ILE A 94 -4.25 -19.86 -10.24
N ASP A 95 -3.62 -20.50 -9.26
CA ASP A 95 -4.16 -20.58 -7.89
C ASP A 95 -4.17 -19.20 -7.22
N ARG A 96 -3.13 -18.38 -7.49
CA ARG A 96 -3.08 -16.98 -7.05
C ARG A 96 -4.11 -16.14 -7.79
N ALA A 97 -4.27 -16.33 -9.10
CA ALA A 97 -5.29 -15.63 -9.88
C ALA A 97 -6.71 -15.90 -9.37
N ILE A 98 -7.02 -17.13 -8.92
CA ILE A 98 -8.29 -17.47 -8.28
C ILE A 98 -8.44 -16.78 -6.92
N GLN A 99 -7.37 -16.70 -6.11
CA GLN A 99 -7.40 -15.93 -4.85
C GLN A 99 -7.64 -14.44 -5.10
N LEU A 100 -6.98 -13.88 -6.10
CA LEU A 100 -7.19 -12.51 -6.55
C LEU A 100 -8.65 -12.30 -6.98
N GLN A 101 -9.20 -13.18 -7.80
CA GLN A 101 -10.61 -13.13 -8.19
C GLN A 101 -11.55 -13.24 -6.97
N LYS A 102 -11.25 -14.03 -5.94
CA LYS A 102 -12.10 -14.10 -4.73
C LYS A 102 -12.04 -12.84 -3.87
N ILE A 103 -10.89 -12.18 -3.83
CA ILE A 103 -10.69 -10.95 -3.06
C ILE A 103 -11.26 -9.75 -3.83
N PHE A 104 -11.10 -9.74 -5.15
CA PHE A 104 -11.38 -8.62 -6.04
C PHE A 104 -12.54 -8.85 -7.02
N ALA A 105 -13.32 -9.93 -6.86
CA ALA A 105 -14.53 -10.17 -7.64
C ALA A 105 -15.38 -8.90 -7.62
N PRO A 106 -15.80 -8.39 -8.79
CA PRO A 106 -16.77 -7.33 -8.87
C PRO A 106 -18.02 -7.80 -8.13
N SER A 107 -18.43 -7.06 -7.10
CA SER A 107 -19.80 -7.15 -6.61
C SER A 107 -20.73 -6.39 -7.57
N THR A 108 -22.03 -6.67 -7.54
CA THR A 108 -23.01 -5.91 -8.32
C THR A 108 -23.01 -4.41 -7.98
N ASP A 109 -22.44 -4.03 -6.84
CA ASP A 109 -22.25 -2.64 -6.41
C ASP A 109 -20.97 -1.99 -6.99
N ASP A 110 -20.05 -2.79 -7.55
CA ASP A 110 -18.79 -2.32 -8.16
C ASP A 110 -18.95 -1.87 -9.63
N ALA A 111 -20.17 -1.97 -10.19
CA ALA A 111 -20.48 -1.61 -11.58
C ALA A 111 -20.30 -0.11 -11.92
N GLN A 112 -19.96 0.74 -10.95
CA GLN A 112 -19.71 2.17 -11.17
C GLN A 112 -18.23 2.55 -11.37
N LEU A 113 -17.29 1.59 -11.38
CA LEU A 113 -15.87 1.87 -11.67
C LEU A 113 -15.39 1.29 -13.02
N SER A 114 -16.32 1.02 -13.95
CA SER A 114 -15.96 0.90 -15.37
C SER A 114 -15.56 2.29 -15.89
N LEU A 115 -14.26 2.58 -15.84
CA LEU A 115 -13.66 3.50 -16.80
C LEU A 115 -13.20 2.66 -17.99
N PHE A 116 -14.08 2.61 -18.98
CA PHE A 116 -14.00 1.98 -20.31
C PHE A 116 -14.25 0.47 -20.36
#